data_AF-A0A8J2TDI5-F1
#
_entry.id   AF-A0A8J2TDI5-F1
#
_cell.length_a   1.000
_cell.length_b   1.000
_cell.length_c   1.000
_cell.angle_alpha   90.00
_cell.angle_beta   90.00
_cell.angle_gamma   90.00
#
_symmetry.space_group_name_H-M   'P 1'
#
loop_
_entity.id
_entity.type
_entity.pdbx_description
1 polymer ?
#
loop_
_entity_poly.entity_id
_entity_poly.type
_entity_poly.pdbx_seq_one_letter_code
_entity_poly.pdbx_strand_id
1 'polypeptide(L)'
;MAKLANEVIYHIFELQKTFLDITDQTTRIEFVIFEQFGETIETLAELEELQNIKERSLFYYDRFHVVLKRIYESQPEPIVLI
;
A
#
# COMPACT_ATOMS: atom_id res chain seq x y z
N MET A 1 20.31 -19.17 0.12
CA MET A 1 20.16 -17.73 -0.23
C MET A 1 20.58 -16.81 0.92
N ALA A 2 21.21 -15.66 0.63
CA ALA A 2 21.54 -14.65 1.64
C ALA A 2 20.28 -13.94 2.15
N LYS A 3 20.25 -13.57 3.45
CA LYS A 3 19.19 -12.73 4.01
C LYS A 3 19.13 -11.40 3.26
N LEU A 4 17.92 -10.85 3.11
CA LEU A 4 17.74 -9.48 2.62
C LEU A 4 18.53 -8.52 3.51
N ALA A 5 19.18 -7.54 2.89
CA ALA A 5 19.85 -6.49 3.64
C ALA A 5 18.82 -5.66 4.44
N ASN A 6 19.14 -5.30 5.68
CA ASN A 6 18.27 -4.52 6.55
C ASN A 6 17.81 -3.21 5.90
N GLU A 7 18.68 -2.57 5.11
CA GLU A 7 18.35 -1.36 4.33
C GLU A 7 17.19 -1.59 3.35
N VAL A 8 17.18 -2.73 2.65
CA VAL A 8 16.09 -3.07 1.71
C VAL A 8 14.78 -3.28 2.46
N ILE A 9 14.83 -3.96 3.60
CA ILE A 9 13.64 -4.19 4.45
C ILE A 9 13.09 -2.86 4.96
N TYR A 10 13.97 -1.97 5.41
CA TYR A 10 13.59 -0.62 5.84
C TYR A 10 12.89 0.15 4.72
N HIS A 11 13.45 0.17 3.51
CA HIS A 11 12.82 0.84 2.37
C HIS A 11 11.46 0.25 2.00
N ILE A 12 11.29 -1.08 2.10
CA ILE A 12 9.98 -1.71 1.86
C ILE A 12 8.96 -1.23 2.91
N PHE A 13 9.33 -1.16 4.18
CA PHE A 13 8.43 -0.67 5.23
C PHE A 13 8.10 0.81 5.07
N GLU A 14 9.06 1.65 4.70
CA GLU A 14 8.79 3.07 4.41
C GLU A 14 7.84 3.24 3.22
N LEU A 15 7.98 2.43 2.16
CA LEU A 15 7.05 2.41 1.04
C LEU A 15 5.65 1.96 1.48
N GLN A 16 5.55 0.87 2.25
CA GLN A 16 4.27 0.40 2.79
C GLN A 16 3.58 1.47 3.63
N LYS A 17 4.32 2.14 4.53
CA LYS A 17 3.82 3.26 5.30
C LYS A 17 3.33 4.40 4.40
N THR A 18 4.11 4.77 3.38
CA THR A 18 3.73 5.83 2.43
C THR A 18 2.40 5.52 1.74
N PHE A 19 2.16 4.27 1.33
CA PHE A 19 0.88 3.89 0.73
C PHE A 19 -0.29 3.99 1.71
N LEU A 20 -0.08 3.59 2.98
CA LEU A 20 -1.10 3.75 4.02
C LEU A 20 -1.39 5.23 4.32
N ASP A 21 -0.36 6.07 4.35
CA ASP A 21 -0.51 7.52 4.55
C ASP A 21 -1.29 8.17 3.40
N ILE A 22 -1.11 7.71 2.15
CA ILE A 22 -1.90 8.17 1.00
C ILE A 22 -3.35 7.70 1.12
N THR A 23 -3.58 6.45 1.53
CA THR A 23 -4.91 5.91 1.77
C THR A 23 -5.66 6.70 2.84
N ASP A 24 -5.02 7.03 3.97
CA ASP A 24 -5.60 7.87 5.02
C ASP A 24 -5.97 9.27 4.49
N GLN A 25 -5.01 9.94 3.85
CA GLN A 25 -5.23 11.27 3.29
C GLN A 25 -6.40 11.29 2.31
N THR A 26 -6.44 10.31 1.41
CA THR A 26 -7.51 10.21 0.39
C THR A 26 -8.87 9.99 1.05
N THR A 27 -8.94 9.09 2.03
CA THR A 27 -10.17 8.79 2.79
C THR A 27 -10.66 10.03 3.55
N ARG A 28 -9.75 10.81 4.14
CA ARG A 28 -10.10 12.05 4.85
C ARG A 28 -10.62 13.13 3.90
N ILE A 29 -10.02 13.28 2.72
CA ILE A 29 -10.48 14.26 1.72
C ILE A 29 -11.85 13.85 1.20
N GLU A 30 -12.04 12.57 0.86
CA GLU A 30 -13.32 12.01 0.42
C GLU A 30 -14.42 12.32 1.47
N PHE A 31 -14.16 12.04 2.75
CA PHE A 31 -15.07 12.35 3.84
C PHE A 31 -15.42 13.85 3.92
N VAL A 32 -14.41 14.73 3.81
CA VAL A 32 -14.63 16.19 3.84
C VAL A 32 -15.49 16.65 2.66
N ILE A 33 -15.27 16.12 1.46
CA ILE A 33 -16.08 16.44 0.28
C ILE A 33 -17.54 16.00 0.50
N PHE A 34 -17.75 14.77 0.99
CA PHE A 34 -19.08 14.27 1.29
C PHE A 34 -19.80 15.10 2.36
N GLU A 35 -19.13 15.50 3.45
CA GLU A 35 -19.78 16.29 4.50
C GLU A 35 -20.12 17.72 4.07
N GLN A 36 -19.27 18.35 3.24
CA GLN A 36 -19.44 19.75 2.86
C GLN A 36 -20.35 19.93 1.64
N PHE A 37 -20.28 19.02 0.68
CA PHE A 37 -20.91 19.19 -0.63
C PHE A 37 -21.87 18.04 -0.98
N GLY A 38 -21.70 16.87 -0.35
CA GLY A 38 -22.38 15.65 -0.75
C GLY A 38 -21.89 15.09 -2.09
N GLU A 39 -22.61 14.10 -2.59
CA GLU A 39 -22.39 13.52 -3.92
C GLU A 39 -23.25 14.30 -4.94
N THR A 40 -22.58 15.10 -5.76
CA THR A 40 -23.19 15.98 -6.76
C THR A 40 -22.52 15.78 -8.10
N ILE A 41 -23.12 16.27 -9.19
CA ILE A 41 -22.51 16.16 -10.53
C ILE A 41 -21.12 16.82 -10.55
N GLU A 42 -20.96 17.90 -9.78
CA GLU A 42 -19.74 18.67 -9.64
C GLU A 42 -18.68 18.01 -8.74
N THR A 43 -19.03 17.03 -7.90
CA THR A 43 -18.08 16.33 -7.01
C THR A 43 -17.80 14.88 -7.44
N LEU A 44 -18.59 14.33 -8.36
CA LEU A 44 -18.46 12.94 -8.80
C LEU A 44 -17.07 12.63 -9.38
N ALA A 45 -16.52 13.51 -10.21
CA ALA A 45 -15.22 13.26 -10.87
C ALA A 45 -14.08 13.22 -9.85
N GLU A 46 -14.10 14.13 -8.88
CA GLU A 46 -13.13 14.21 -7.79
C GLU A 46 -13.23 13.00 -6.87
N LEU A 47 -14.44 12.59 -6.49
CA LEU A 47 -14.67 11.40 -5.67
C LEU A 47 -14.19 10.11 -6.38
N GLU A 48 -14.41 9.99 -7.69
CA GLU A 48 -13.89 8.89 -8.49
C GLU A 48 -12.35 8.90 -8.55
N GLU A 49 -11.72 10.07 -8.73
CA GLU A 49 -10.26 10.17 -8.72
C GLU A 49 -9.66 9.78 -7.35
N LEU A 50 -10.27 10.22 -6.25
CA LEU A 50 -9.88 9.82 -4.90
C LEU A 50 -10.01 8.31 -4.70
N GLN A 51 -11.10 7.71 -5.16
CA GLN A 51 -11.27 6.26 -5.11
C GLN A 51 -10.16 5.53 -5.89
N ASN A 52 -9.84 5.98 -7.10
CA ASN A 52 -8.76 5.42 -7.92
C ASN A 52 -7.38 5.53 -7.24
N ILE A 53 -7.09 6.66 -6.58
CA ILE A 53 -5.84 6.86 -5.83
C ILE A 53 -5.76 5.89 -4.65
N LYS A 54 -6.87 5.72 -3.91
CA LYS A 54 -6.98 4.80 -2.77
C LYS A 54 -6.73 3.36 -3.21
N GLU A 55 -7.40 2.91 -4.27
CA GLU A 55 -7.26 1.55 -4.82
C GLU A 55 -5.83 1.27 -5.28
N ARG A 56 -5.21 2.20 -5.99
CA ARG A 56 -3.82 2.06 -6.45
C ARG A 56 -2.84 2.01 -5.28
N SER A 57 -3.07 2.78 -4.21
CA SER A 57 -2.20 2.78 -3.02
C SER A 57 -2.28 1.43 -2.29
N LEU A 58 -3.50 0.92 -2.07
CA LEU A 58 -3.72 -0.39 -1.46
C LEU A 58 -3.12 -1.53 -2.30
N PHE A 59 -3.26 -1.46 -3.63
CA PHE A 59 -2.64 -2.44 -4.52
C PHE A 59 -1.12 -2.55 -4.32
N TYR A 60 -0.42 -1.40 -4.24
CA TYR A 60 1.03 -1.43 -4.03
C TYR A 60 1.40 -1.86 -2.62
N TYR A 61 0.67 -1.42 -1.59
CA TYR A 61 0.85 -1.89 -0.23
C TYR A 61 0.78 -3.43 -0.15
N ASP A 62 -0.30 -4.02 -0.67
CA ASP A 62 -0.52 -5.46 -0.65
C ASP A 62 0.56 -6.22 -1.42
N ARG A 63 0.96 -5.69 -2.59
CA ARG A 63 2.03 -6.29 -3.38
C ARG A 63 3.34 -6.36 -2.60
N PHE A 64 3.76 -5.26 -1.97
CA PHE A 64 4.98 -5.26 -1.17
C PHE A 64 4.86 -6.16 0.07
N HIS A 65 3.70 -6.14 0.74
CA HIS A 65 3.43 -6.98 1.90
C HIS A 65 3.56 -8.48 1.56
N VAL A 66 2.86 -8.92 0.51
CA VAL A 66 2.87 -10.31 0.06
C VAL A 66 4.25 -10.75 -0.40
N VAL A 67 4.96 -9.91 -1.17
CA VAL A 67 6.31 -10.24 -1.65
C VAL A 67 7.28 -10.38 -0.48
N LEU A 68 7.31 -9.43 0.45
CA LEU A 68 8.20 -9.50 1.61
C LEU A 68 7.91 -10.75 2.44
N LYS A 69 6.63 -11.04 2.71
CA LYS A 69 6.21 -12.25 3.43
C LYS A 69 6.71 -13.52 2.74
N ARG A 70 6.48 -13.66 1.43
CA ARG A 70 6.91 -14.84 0.66
C ARG A 70 8.43 -15.03 0.66
N ILE A 71 9.20 -13.94 0.59
CA ILE A 71 10.66 -14.02 0.68
C ILE A 71 11.07 -14.59 2.04
N TYR A 72 10.46 -14.14 3.13
CA TYR A 72 10.76 -14.67 4.46
C TYR A 72 10.28 -16.11 4.68
N GLU A 73 9.12 -16.48 4.13
CA GLU A 73 8.64 -17.87 4.15
C GLU A 73 9.55 -18.82 3.36
N SER A 74 10.26 -18.32 2.35
CA SER A 74 11.25 -19.07 1.59
C SER A 74 12.64 -19.15 2.25
N GLN A 75 12.82 -18.54 3.44
CA GLN A 75 14.11 -18.50 4.14
C GLN A 75 14.12 -19.32 5.43
N PRO A 76 15.25 -20.01 5.74
CA PRO A 76 16.40 -20.28 4.86
C PRO A 76 16.09 -21.39 3.84
N GLU A 77 16.91 -21.54 2.80
CA GLU A 77 16.80 -22.72 1.94
C GLU A 77 16.93 -24.00 2.79
N PRO A 78 16.13 -25.04 2.54
CA PRO A 78 16.30 -26.32 3.20
C PRO A 78 17.75 -26.78 3.01
N ILE A 79 18.40 -27.21 4.10
CA ILE A 79 19.74 -27.78 4.05
C ILE A 79 19.67 -28.99 3.10
N VAL A 80 20.22 -28.84 1.90
CA VAL A 80 20.42 -29.99 1.01
C VAL A 80 21.58 -30.79 1.59
N LEU A 81 21.27 -31.84 2.36
CA LEU A 81 22.23 -32.85 2.77
C LEU A 81 22.58 -33.67 1.52
N ILE A 82 23.66 -33.31 0.83
CA ILE A 82 24.33 -34.14 -0.19
C ILE A 82 25.56 -34.75 0.45
#